data_AF-A0A816EBR8-F1
#
_entry.id   AF-A0A816EBR8-F1
#
_cell.length_a   1.000
_cell.length_b   1.000
_cell.length_c   1.000
_cell.angle_alpha   90.00
_cell.angle_beta   90.00
_cell.angle_gamma   90.00
#
_symmetry.space_group_name_H-M   'P 1'
#
loop_
_entity.id
_entity.type
_entity.pdbx_description
1 polymer ?
#
loop_
_entity_poly.entity_id
_entity_poly.type
_entity_poly.pdbx_seq_one_letter_code
_entity_poly.pdbx_strand_id
1 'polypeptide(L)'
;MSSLLLPLVLGVFTAIITIQQQNAAREQRNQDRNATEKQRLEDQMAAKQLCELEGTLSDNRYKDDAFDAYIKEIGKMMQNNHGWLTSNLVTATIARAKTLTIFRRLDPTRNIQIIRFLYETGQLGENDNQSALDISTAELRE
;
A
#
# COMPACT_ATOMS: atom_id res chain seq x y z
N MET A 1 75.41 18.45 36.64
CA MET A 1 75.00 17.29 35.83
C MET A 1 73.48 17.16 35.84
N SER A 2 72.75 18.01 35.10
CA SER A 2 71.27 18.02 35.16
C SER A 2 70.57 18.35 33.84
N SER A 3 71.26 18.37 32.69
CA SER A 3 70.67 18.79 31.40
C SER A 3 70.02 17.67 30.56
N LEU A 4 70.14 16.40 30.96
CA LEU A 4 69.61 15.25 30.22
C LEU A 4 68.27 14.70 30.73
N LEU A 5 67.80 15.14 31.91
CA LEU A 5 66.57 14.66 32.52
C LEU A 5 65.31 15.27 31.89
N LEU A 6 65.36 16.54 31.49
CA LEU A 6 64.24 17.27 30.89
C LEU A 6 63.74 16.64 29.56
N PRO A 7 64.59 16.34 28.56
CA PRO A 7 64.13 15.77 27.29
C PRO A 7 63.63 14.33 27.45
N LEU A 8 64.16 13.56 28.40
CA LEU A 8 63.73 12.17 28.65
C LEU A 8 62.32 12.12 29.24
N VAL A 9 62.01 12.98 30.21
CA VAL A 9 60.68 13.07 30.83
C VAL A 9 59.63 13.51 29.81
N LEU A 10 59.97 14.45 28.91
CA LEU A 10 59.06 14.91 27.85
C LEU A 10 58.72 13.80 26.84
N GLY A 11 59.69 12.97 26.47
CA GLY A 11 59.51 11.84 25.54
C GLY A 11 58.60 10.74 26.11
N VAL A 12 58.74 10.42 27.40
CA VAL A 12 57.87 9.44 28.07
C VAL A 12 56.43 9.97 28.18
N PHE A 13 56.28 11.26 28.49
CA PHE A 13 54.95 11.87 28.60
C PHE A 13 54.20 11.90 27.26
N THR A 14 54.89 12.24 26.17
CA THR A 14 54.31 12.23 24.82
C THR A 14 53.96 10.82 24.35
N ALA A 15 54.78 9.82 24.65
CA ALA A 15 54.47 8.42 24.33
C ALA A 15 53.19 7.93 25.02
N ILE A 16 53.03 8.24 26.32
CA ILE A 16 51.84 7.85 27.11
C ILE A 16 50.57 8.51 26.54
N ILE A 17 50.61 9.82 26.28
CA ILE A 17 49.47 10.57 25.73
C ILE A 17 49.07 10.02 24.36
N THR A 18 50.04 9.71 23.50
CA THR A 18 49.78 9.17 22.15
C THR A 18 49.08 7.81 22.22
N ILE A 19 49.53 6.91 23.10
CA ILE A 19 48.92 5.59 23.29
C ILE A 19 47.49 5.73 23.86
N GLN A 20 47.28 6.65 24.81
CA GLN A 20 45.97 6.88 25.41
C GLN A 20 44.96 7.47 24.40
N GLN A 21 45.39 8.44 23.58
CA GLN A 21 44.59 9.00 22.48
C GLN A 21 44.22 7.95 21.44
N GLN A 22 45.14 7.03 21.12
CA GLN A 22 44.88 5.98 20.13
C GLN A 22 43.80 4.99 20.61
N ASN A 23 43.77 4.68 21.91
CA ASN A 23 42.75 3.81 22.49
C ASN A 23 41.38 4.52 22.55
N ALA A 24 41.32 5.77 22.99
CA ALA A 24 40.09 6.56 23.01
C ALA A 24 39.49 6.75 21.61
N ALA A 25 40.33 7.02 20.60
CA ALA A 25 39.89 7.15 19.21
C ALA A 25 39.35 5.83 18.62
N ARG A 26 39.86 4.67 19.06
CA ARG A 26 39.32 3.35 18.65
C ARG A 26 37.95 3.09 19.25
N GLU A 27 37.78 3.43 20.52
CA GLU A 27 36.51 3.24 21.22
C GLU A 27 35.41 4.13 20.64
N GLN A 28 35.74 5.39 20.35
CA GLN A 28 34.83 6.32 19.68
C GLN A 28 34.45 5.83 18.27
N ARG A 29 35.41 5.35 17.47
CA ARG A 29 35.10 4.77 16.14
C ARG A 29 34.17 3.56 16.21
N ASN A 30 34.30 2.73 17.24
CA ASN A 30 33.41 1.59 17.42
C ASN A 30 32.01 2.04 17.84
N GLN A 31 31.90 3.05 18.72
CA GLN A 31 30.62 3.64 19.08
C GLN A 31 29.93 4.30 17.89
N ASP A 32 30.66 5.10 17.12
CA ASP A 32 30.15 5.76 15.91
C ASP A 32 29.70 4.72 14.87
N ARG A 33 30.47 3.64 14.70
CA ARG A 33 30.10 2.54 13.80
C ARG A 33 28.83 1.85 14.26
N ASN A 34 28.72 1.50 15.54
CA ASN A 34 27.53 0.87 16.10
C ASN A 34 26.30 1.79 16.01
N ALA A 35 26.47 3.09 16.26
CA ALA A 35 25.41 4.08 16.12
C ALA A 35 24.95 4.21 14.66
N THR A 36 25.89 4.25 13.72
CA THR A 36 25.60 4.31 12.28
C THR A 36 24.90 3.04 11.81
N GLU A 37 25.35 1.86 12.25
CA GLU A 37 24.72 0.58 11.90
C GLU A 37 23.30 0.50 12.47
N LYS A 38 23.10 0.91 13.73
CA LYS A 38 21.77 0.98 14.34
C LYS A 38 20.86 1.92 13.57
N GLN A 39 21.33 3.12 13.24
CA GLN A 39 20.56 4.09 12.47
C GLN A 39 20.20 3.56 11.09
N ARG A 40 21.13 2.90 10.39
CA ARG A 40 20.85 2.27 9.09
C ARG A 40 19.79 1.19 9.17
N LEU A 41 19.79 0.39 10.24
CA LEU A 41 18.76 -0.63 10.45
C LEU A 41 17.40 0.02 10.69
N GLU A 42 17.33 1.06 11.51
CA GLU A 42 16.11 1.83 11.77
C GLU A 42 15.57 2.47 10.48
N ASP A 43 16.43 3.12 9.70
CA ASP A 43 16.08 3.73 8.42
C ASP A 43 15.56 2.69 7.42
N GLN A 44 16.19 1.50 7.36
CA GLN A 44 15.74 0.41 6.50
C GLN A 44 14.38 -0.13 6.92
N MET A 45 14.12 -0.27 8.22
CA MET A 45 12.82 -0.71 8.73
C MET A 45 11.74 0.32 8.41
N ALA A 46 12.01 1.60 8.66
CA ALA A 46 11.09 2.69 8.34
C ALA A 46 10.79 2.75 6.83
N ALA A 47 11.81 2.63 5.97
CA ALA A 47 11.65 2.64 4.53
C ALA A 47 10.81 1.46 4.01
N LYS A 48 10.99 0.26 4.59
CA LYS A 48 10.16 -0.91 4.23
C LYS A 48 8.70 -0.70 4.62
N GLN A 49 8.45 -0.23 5.85
CA GLN A 49 7.09 0.06 6.32
C GLN A 49 6.39 1.11 5.45
N LEU A 50 7.12 2.17 5.07
CA LEU A 50 6.59 3.19 4.17
C LEU A 50 6.24 2.62 2.79
N CYS A 51 7.10 1.77 2.22
CA CYS A 51 6.85 1.13 0.93
C CYS A 51 5.61 0.22 0.97
N GLU A 52 5.47 -0.58 2.03
CA GLU A 52 4.29 -1.44 2.23
C GLU A 52 3.01 -0.61 2.41
N LEU A 53 3.07 0.46 3.21
CA LEU A 53 1.95 1.37 3.41
C LEU A 53 1.54 2.06 2.09
N GLU A 54 2.52 2.57 1.34
CA GLU A 54 2.25 3.20 0.04
C GLU A 54 1.66 2.21 -0.96
N GLY A 55 2.16 0.97 -0.99
CA GLY A 55 1.61 -0.11 -1.80
C GLY A 55 0.15 -0.41 -1.47
N THR A 56 -0.18 -0.56 -0.19
CA THR A 56 -1.55 -0.84 0.25
C THR A 56 -2.50 0.34 0.01
N LEU A 57 -2.05 1.59 0.20
CA LEU A 57 -2.83 2.78 -0.11
C LEU A 57 -3.08 2.90 -1.62
N SER A 58 -2.07 2.63 -2.45
CA SER A 58 -2.20 2.67 -3.90
C SER A 58 -3.19 1.61 -4.42
N ASP A 59 -3.11 0.38 -3.91
CA ASP A 59 -4.06 -0.69 -4.24
C ASP A 59 -5.50 -0.32 -3.81
N ASN A 60 -5.67 0.24 -2.61
CA ASN A 60 -6.98 0.69 -2.16
C ASN A 60 -7.55 1.81 -3.01
N ARG A 61 -6.74 2.82 -3.36
CA ARG A 61 -7.17 3.91 -4.25
C ARG A 61 -7.56 3.40 -5.62
N TYR A 62 -6.78 2.46 -6.18
CA TYR A 62 -7.12 1.83 -7.46
C TYR A 62 -8.48 1.13 -7.40
N LYS A 63 -8.78 0.41 -6.31
CA LYS A 63 -10.07 -0.26 -6.11
C LYS A 63 -11.22 0.74 -5.92
N ASP A 64 -11.00 1.84 -5.20
CA ASP A 64 -11.98 2.93 -5.07
C ASP A 64 -12.28 3.57 -6.42
N ASP A 65 -11.25 3.94 -7.18
CA ASP A 65 -11.40 4.52 -8.52
C ASP A 65 -12.15 3.56 -9.47
N ALA A 66 -11.85 2.26 -9.39
CA ALA A 66 -12.52 1.24 -10.18
C ALA A 66 -14.00 1.06 -9.78
N PHE A 67 -14.31 1.12 -8.49
CA PHE A 67 -15.68 1.09 -7.98
C PHE A 67 -16.48 2.31 -8.45
N ASP A 68 -15.95 3.53 -8.27
CA ASP A 68 -16.60 4.76 -8.69
C ASP A 68 -16.84 4.80 -10.20
N ALA A 69 -15.84 4.37 -10.98
CA ALA A 69 -15.97 4.25 -12.43
C ALA A 69 -17.09 3.29 -12.83
N TYR A 70 -17.20 2.15 -12.15
CA TYR A 70 -18.26 1.17 -12.39
C TYR A 70 -19.65 1.76 -12.09
N ILE A 71 -19.84 2.37 -10.91
CA ILE A 71 -21.13 2.96 -10.52
C ILE A 71 -21.55 4.03 -11.52
N LYS A 72 -20.61 4.90 -11.92
CA LYS A 72 -20.86 5.95 -12.93
C LYS A 72 -21.24 5.37 -14.29
N GLU A 73 -20.54 4.33 -14.74
CA GLU A 73 -20.78 3.73 -16.04
C GLU A 73 -22.12 2.99 -16.08
N ILE A 74 -22.41 2.16 -15.08
CA ILE A 74 -23.69 1.44 -14.99
C ILE A 74 -24.84 2.41 -14.79
N GLY A 75 -24.69 3.43 -13.95
CA GLY A 75 -25.71 4.47 -13.78
C GLY A 75 -26.01 5.20 -15.10
N LYS A 76 -24.98 5.49 -15.91
CA LYS A 76 -25.17 6.05 -17.26
C LYS A 76 -25.86 5.07 -18.20
N MET A 77 -25.50 3.79 -18.17
CA MET A 77 -26.19 2.77 -18.98
C MET A 77 -27.67 2.69 -18.61
N MET A 78 -28.02 2.73 -17.32
CA MET A 78 -29.40 2.76 -16.87
C MET A 78 -30.13 4.01 -17.37
N GLN A 79 -29.54 5.20 -17.21
CA GLN A 79 -30.13 6.45 -17.70
C GLN A 79 -30.45 6.40 -19.20
N ASN A 80 -29.53 5.83 -19.99
CA ASN A 80 -29.70 5.68 -21.44
C ASN A 80 -30.71 4.59 -21.84
N ASN A 81 -31.02 3.65 -20.94
CA ASN A 81 -31.93 2.53 -21.18
C ASN A 81 -33.19 2.61 -20.30
N HIS A 82 -33.72 3.81 -20.08
CA HIS A 82 -34.97 4.04 -19.32
C HIS A 82 -34.98 3.45 -17.90
N GLY A 83 -33.81 3.39 -17.26
CA GLY A 83 -33.63 2.87 -15.91
C GLY A 83 -33.27 1.40 -15.81
N TRP A 84 -33.21 0.64 -16.91
CA TRP A 84 -33.05 -0.81 -16.87
C TRP A 84 -31.90 -1.31 -17.75
N LEU A 85 -31.00 -2.09 -17.16
CA LEU A 85 -29.87 -2.70 -17.87
C LEU A 85 -30.31 -3.83 -18.79
N THR A 86 -31.48 -4.42 -18.52
CA THR A 86 -32.02 -5.58 -19.24
C THR A 86 -33.02 -5.23 -20.33
N SER A 87 -33.27 -3.94 -20.59
CA SER A 87 -34.16 -3.51 -21.69
C SER A 87 -33.69 -3.94 -23.08
N ASN A 88 -32.40 -4.22 -23.26
CA ASN A 88 -31.83 -4.72 -24.51
C ASN A 88 -30.78 -5.78 -24.21
N LEU A 89 -30.74 -6.85 -25.01
CA LEU A 89 -29.79 -7.96 -24.88
C LEU A 89 -28.32 -7.51 -24.89
N VAL A 90 -27.97 -6.54 -25.75
CA VAL A 90 -26.60 -6.00 -25.86
C VAL A 90 -26.23 -5.26 -24.59
N THR A 91 -27.09 -4.37 -24.09
CA THR A 91 -26.89 -3.66 -22.82
C THR A 91 -26.76 -4.65 -21.67
N ALA A 92 -27.64 -5.64 -21.59
CA ALA A 92 -27.62 -6.66 -20.55
C ALA A 92 -26.31 -7.46 -20.55
N THR A 93 -25.84 -7.86 -21.74
CA THR A 93 -24.59 -8.61 -21.91
C THR A 93 -23.38 -7.79 -21.48
N ILE A 94 -23.34 -6.51 -21.88
CA ILE A 94 -22.25 -5.60 -21.51
C ILE A 94 -22.26 -5.33 -20.01
N ALA A 95 -23.42 -5.03 -19.43
CA ALA A 95 -23.59 -4.79 -18.00
C ALA A 95 -23.18 -6.01 -17.18
N ARG A 96 -23.58 -7.21 -17.60
CA ARG A 96 -23.19 -8.48 -17.00
C ARG A 96 -21.68 -8.67 -17.06
N ALA A 97 -21.07 -8.56 -18.24
CA ALA A 97 -19.64 -8.74 -18.40
C ALA A 97 -18.84 -7.78 -17.51
N LYS A 98 -19.23 -6.50 -17.47
CA LYS A 98 -18.59 -5.49 -16.61
C LYS A 98 -18.73 -5.79 -15.13
N THR A 99 -19.92 -6.20 -14.70
CA THR A 99 -20.20 -6.58 -13.30
C THR A 99 -19.37 -7.80 -12.89
N LEU A 100 -19.26 -8.81 -13.75
CA LEU A 100 -18.42 -9.98 -13.48
C LEU A 100 -16.92 -9.65 -13.48
N THR A 101 -16.47 -8.71 -14.31
CA THR A 101 -15.07 -8.26 -14.31
C THR A 101 -14.74 -7.47 -13.06
N ILE A 102 -15.64 -6.59 -12.61
CA ILE A 102 -15.37 -5.74 -11.45
C ILE A 102 -15.37 -6.56 -10.15
N PHE A 103 -16.24 -7.58 -10.03
CA PHE A 103 -16.27 -8.45 -8.84
C PHE A 103 -14.97 -9.20 -8.61
N ARG A 104 -14.27 -9.58 -9.68
CA ARG A 104 -12.97 -10.25 -9.59
C ARG A 104 -11.82 -9.33 -9.16
N ARG A 105 -12.00 -8.01 -9.29
CA ARG A 105 -10.95 -6.99 -9.05
C ARG A 105 -11.11 -6.30 -7.71
N LEU A 106 -12.33 -6.15 -7.23
CA LEU A 106 -12.63 -5.50 -5.97
C LEU A 106 -12.57 -6.48 -4.80
N ASP A 107 -12.42 -5.93 -3.60
CA ASP A 107 -12.55 -6.66 -2.34
C ASP A 107 -14.02 -6.92 -1.99
N PRO A 108 -14.29 -7.84 -1.04
CA PRO A 108 -15.65 -8.20 -0.65
C PRO A 108 -16.53 -7.03 -0.21
N THR A 109 -15.96 -6.02 0.47
CA THR A 109 -16.72 -4.87 0.97
C THR A 109 -17.34 -4.07 -0.18
N ARG A 110 -16.52 -3.74 -1.18
CA ARG A 110 -16.98 -2.99 -2.36
C ARG A 110 -17.91 -3.82 -3.25
N ASN A 111 -17.70 -5.14 -3.34
CA ASN A 111 -18.62 -6.05 -4.04
C ASN A 111 -20.02 -6.06 -3.41
N ILE A 112 -20.12 -6.08 -2.08
CA ILE A 112 -21.40 -5.98 -1.36
C ILE A 112 -22.10 -4.65 -1.70
N GLN A 113 -21.36 -3.55 -1.80
CA GLN A 113 -21.93 -2.26 -2.17
C GLN A 113 -22.47 -2.26 -3.60
N ILE A 114 -21.80 -2.90 -4.56
CA ILE A 114 -22.33 -3.06 -5.92
C ILE A 114 -23.61 -3.91 -5.91
N ILE A 115 -23.62 -5.04 -5.19
CA ILE A 115 -24.81 -5.89 -5.10
C ILE A 115 -25.98 -5.09 -4.52
N ARG A 116 -25.74 -4.33 -3.45
CA ARG A 116 -26.75 -3.45 -2.86
C ARG A 116 -27.24 -2.40 -3.85
N PHE A 117 -26.34 -1.72 -4.55
CA PHE A 117 -26.70 -0.74 -5.58
C PHE A 117 -27.59 -1.35 -6.67
N LEU A 118 -27.22 -2.52 -7.20
CA LEU A 118 -28.00 -3.20 -8.24
C LEU A 118 -29.36 -3.69 -7.72
N TYR A 119 -29.45 -4.08 -6.44
CA TYR A 119 -30.71 -4.44 -5.80
C TYR A 119 -31.62 -3.24 -5.56
N GLU A 120 -31.09 -2.15 -4.99
CA GLU A 120 -31.84 -0.91 -4.72
C GLU A 120 -32.36 -0.24 -5.99
N THR A 121 -31.65 -0.46 -7.11
CA THR A 121 -32.07 0.01 -8.44
C THR A 121 -32.97 -0.98 -9.18
N GLY A 122 -33.37 -2.08 -8.53
CA GLY A 122 -34.26 -3.10 -9.10
C GLY A 122 -33.62 -3.97 -10.19
N GLN A 123 -32.32 -3.84 -10.44
CA GLN A 123 -31.61 -4.64 -11.46
C GLN A 123 -31.37 -6.08 -11.00
N LEU A 124 -31.41 -6.32 -9.68
CA LEU A 124 -31.40 -7.64 -9.07
C LEU A 124 -32.71 -7.88 -8.33
N GLY A 125 -33.40 -8.97 -8.65
CA GLY A 125 -34.67 -9.37 -8.03
C GLY A 125 -35.77 -9.67 -9.05
N GLU A 126 -36.73 -10.50 -8.68
CA GLU A 126 -37.94 -10.74 -9.48
C GLU A 126 -38.86 -9.52 -9.38
N ASN A 127 -38.98 -8.78 -10.47
CA ASN A 127 -40.08 -7.83 -10.69
C ASN A 127 -40.92 -8.37 -11.84
N ASP A 128 -42.25 -8.37 -11.68
CA ASP A 128 -43.24 -9.09 -12.51
C ASP A 128 -43.18 -8.84 -14.03
N ASN A 129 -42.42 -7.84 -14.51
CA ASN A 129 -42.37 -7.45 -15.92
C ASN A 129 -40.97 -7.32 -16.53
N GLN A 130 -39.88 -7.52 -15.78
CA GLN A 130 -38.52 -7.24 -16.26
C GLN A 130 -37.52 -8.30 -15.80
N SER A 131 -36.70 -8.78 -16.73
CA SER A 131 -35.64 -9.74 -16.44
C SER A 131 -34.59 -9.12 -15.53
N ALA A 132 -34.25 -9.81 -14.44
CA ALA A 132 -33.12 -9.45 -13.59
C ALA A 132 -31.79 -9.61 -14.33
N LEU A 133 -30.78 -8.83 -13.95
CA LEU A 133 -29.42 -9.02 -14.42
C LEU A 133 -28.85 -10.30 -13.80
N ASP A 134 -28.57 -11.32 -14.63
CA ASP A 134 -27.94 -12.54 -14.16
C ASP A 134 -26.47 -12.30 -13.78
N ILE A 135 -26.18 -12.37 -12.48
CA ILE A 135 -24.82 -12.31 -11.92
C ILE A 135 -24.42 -13.61 -11.21
N SER A 136 -25.17 -14.70 -11.41
CA SER A 136 -24.96 -15.98 -10.69
C SER A 136 -23.58 -16.61 -10.95
N THR A 137 -22.96 -16.31 -12.09
CA THR A 137 -21.61 -16.78 -12.43
C THR A 137 -20.49 -15.91 -11.87
N ALA A 138 -20.80 -14.98 -10.96
CA ALA A 138 -19.78 -14.16 -10.32
C ALA A 138 -19.13 -14.97 -9.18
N GLU A 139 -17.86 -15.32 -9.36
CA GLU A 139 -17.06 -15.85 -8.26
C GLU A 139 -16.74 -14.69 -7.30
N LEU A 140 -17.46 -14.66 -6.17
CA LEU A 140 -17.09 -13.83 -5.04
C LEU A 140 -15.95 -14.54 -4.32
N ARG A 141 -14.76 -13.93 -4.30
CA ARG A 141 -13.67 -14.41 -3.45
C ARG A 141 -14.07 -14.18 -1.99
N GLU A 142 -14.14 -15.27 -1.22
CA GLU A 142 -14.31 -15.24 0.25
C GLU A 142 -13.17 -14.48 0.93
#